data_AF-A0A137QU39-F1
#
_entry.id   AF-A0A137QU39-F1
#
_cell.length_a   1.000
_cell.length_b   1.000
_cell.length_c   1.000
_cell.angle_alpha   90.00
_cell.angle_beta   90.00
_cell.angle_gamma   90.00
#
_symmetry.space_group_name_H-M   'P 1'
#
loop_
_entity.id
_entity.type
_entity.pdbx_description
1 polymer ?
#
loop_
_entity_poly.entity_id
_entity_poly.type
_entity_poly.pdbx_seq_one_letter_code
_entity_poly.pdbx_strand_id
1 'polypeptide(L)'
;MYANSHQFMDFNTGIRVESNESVTILHSGLQTVRNLGKALFSEPSPCHACGGPAKSRCSKCIIKYCSKKCQVADWKLRHKQECITAQNMARWRNFDWSSFDHYRPL
;
A
#
# COMPACT_ATOMS: atom_id res chain seq x y z
N MET A 1 -16.50 -3.73 -3.34
CA MET A 1 -15.07 -4.08 -3.59
C MET A 1 -14.90 -5.55 -3.28
N TYR A 2 -15.46 -6.42 -4.13
CA TYR A 2 -15.50 -7.86 -3.85
C TYR A 2 -14.73 -8.62 -4.91
N ALA A 3 -13.91 -9.56 -4.45
CA ALA A 3 -13.24 -10.56 -5.26
C ALA A 3 -14.13 -11.81 -5.24
N ASN A 4 -15.09 -11.89 -6.17
CA ASN A 4 -15.94 -13.07 -6.27
C ASN A 4 -15.12 -14.23 -6.85
N SER A 5 -15.25 -15.40 -6.23
CA SER A 5 -14.64 -16.64 -6.71
C SER A 5 -15.51 -17.24 -7.81
N HIS A 6 -14.90 -17.64 -8.92
CA HIS A 6 -15.56 -18.28 -10.04
C HIS A 6 -14.76 -19.50 -10.47
N GLN A 7 -15.46 -20.57 -10.81
CA GLN A 7 -14.89 -21.66 -11.59
C GLN A 7 -14.82 -21.25 -13.06
N PHE A 8 -13.66 -21.42 -13.67
CA PHE A 8 -13.40 -21.15 -15.08
C PHE A 8 -13.60 -22.42 -15.92
N MET A 9 -13.60 -22.28 -17.25
CA MET A 9 -13.84 -23.40 -18.18
C MET A 9 -12.75 -24.48 -18.16
N ASP A 10 -11.59 -24.18 -17.60
CA ASP A 10 -10.51 -25.13 -17.34
C ASP A 10 -10.68 -25.88 -16.00
N PHE A 11 -11.85 -25.73 -15.36
CA PHE A 11 -12.20 -26.23 -14.03
C PHE A 11 -11.39 -25.62 -12.87
N ASN A 12 -10.50 -24.66 -13.14
CA ASN A 12 -9.78 -23.95 -12.08
C ASN A 12 -10.69 -22.90 -11.44
N THR A 13 -10.50 -22.69 -10.14
CA THR A 13 -11.19 -21.64 -9.38
C THR A 13 -10.27 -20.43 -9.22
N GLY A 14 -10.79 -19.23 -9.45
CA GLY A 14 -10.06 -18.00 -9.16
C GLY A 14 -10.94 -16.78 -9.08
N ILE A 15 -10.31 -15.61 -8.96
CA ILE A 15 -11.02 -14.35 -8.76
C ILE A 15 -11.32 -13.69 -10.11
N ARG A 16 -12.58 -13.30 -10.31
CA ARG A 16 -13.00 -12.47 -11.46
C ARG A 16 -13.37 -11.07 -10.97
N VAL A 17 -12.86 -10.07 -11.68
CA VAL A 17 -13.23 -8.66 -11.45
C VAL A 17 -14.44 -8.35 -12.32
N GLU A 18 -15.59 -8.14 -11.68
CA GLU A 18 -16.88 -7.93 -12.38
C GLU A 18 -17.24 -6.46 -12.58
N SER A 19 -16.77 -5.57 -11.70
CA SER A 19 -17.03 -4.13 -11.75
C SER A 19 -15.76 -3.33 -11.52
N ASN A 20 -15.56 -2.32 -12.36
CA ASN A 20 -14.45 -1.37 -12.25
C ASN A 20 -14.52 -0.55 -10.96
N GLU A 21 -15.70 -0.38 -10.37
CA GLU A 21 -15.91 0.34 -9.10
C GLU A 21 -15.22 -0.38 -7.93
N SER A 22 -14.92 -1.67 -8.10
CA SER A 22 -14.22 -2.49 -7.11
C SER A 22 -12.70 -2.53 -7.31
N VAL A 23 -12.15 -1.78 -8.27
CA VAL A 23 -10.71 -1.78 -8.58
C VAL A 23 -10.05 -0.50 -8.09
N THR A 24 -9.04 -0.64 -7.23
CA THR A 24 -8.13 0.47 -6.92
C THR A 24 -6.90 0.40 -7.81
N ILE A 25 -6.69 1.43 -8.64
CA ILE A 25 -5.49 1.56 -9.45
C ILE A 25 -4.39 2.23 -8.64
N LEU A 26 -3.29 1.50 -8.44
CA LEU A 26 -2.06 2.06 -7.90
C LEU A 26 -1.25 2.69 -9.04
N HIS A 27 -1.09 4.01 -9.01
CA HIS A 27 -0.32 4.77 -10.00
C HIS A 27 1.19 4.66 -9.71
N SER A 28 1.69 3.44 -9.57
CA SER A 28 3.09 3.13 -9.26
C SER A 28 3.42 1.75 -9.80
N GLY A 29 4.66 1.58 -10.29
CA GLY A 29 5.12 0.26 -10.72
C GLY A 29 5.18 -0.74 -9.57
N LEU A 30 5.06 -2.03 -9.88
CA LEU A 30 5.06 -3.11 -8.88
C LEU A 30 6.31 -3.08 -7.98
N GLN A 31 7.47 -2.73 -8.53
CA GLN A 31 8.71 -2.63 -7.77
C GLN A 31 8.65 -1.51 -6.72
N THR A 32 8.06 -0.37 -7.07
CA THR A 32 7.81 0.74 -6.13
C THR A 32 6.88 0.31 -5.02
N VAL A 33 5.78 -0.39 -5.33
CA VAL A 33 4.84 -0.91 -4.32
C VAL A 33 5.56 -1.87 -3.37
N ARG A 34 6.37 -2.79 -3.88
CA ARG A 34 7.16 -3.72 -3.06
C ARG A 34 8.15 -3.00 -2.15
N ASN A 35 8.90 -2.03 -2.68
CA ASN A 35 9.87 -1.26 -1.90
C ASN A 35 9.19 -0.41 -0.82
N LEU A 36 8.03 0.19 -1.15
CA LEU A 36 7.19 0.89 -0.19
C LEU A 36 6.73 -0.03 0.92
N GLY A 37 6.22 -1.22 0.61
CA GLY A 37 5.82 -2.20 1.62
C GLY A 37 6.95 -2.50 2.61
N LYS A 38 8.17 -2.74 2.12
CA LYS A 38 9.34 -2.96 2.99
C LYS A 38 9.61 -1.76 3.91
N ALA A 39 9.59 -0.55 3.38
CA ALA A 39 9.87 0.67 4.15
C ALA A 39 8.77 1.03 5.15
N LEU A 40 7.50 0.75 4.81
CA LEU A 40 6.33 1.05 5.62
C LEU A 40 6.16 0.08 6.79
N PHE A 41 6.60 -1.16 6.61
CA PHE A 41 6.37 -2.25 7.57
C PHE A 41 7.65 -2.72 8.27
N SER A 42 8.79 -2.06 8.03
CA SER A 42 10.01 -2.27 8.82
C SER A 42 9.87 -1.65 10.21
N GLU A 43 10.25 -2.37 11.26
CA GLU A 43 10.34 -1.82 12.62
C GLU A 43 11.80 -1.87 13.13
N PRO A 44 12.39 -0.75 13.58
CA PRO A 44 11.83 0.60 13.56
C PRO A 44 11.81 1.20 12.15
N SER A 45 10.72 1.87 11.77
CA SER A 45 10.63 2.50 10.44
C SER A 45 11.57 3.71 10.34
N PRO A 46 12.61 3.65 9.47
CA PRO A 46 13.63 4.68 9.38
C PRO A 46 13.18 5.87 8.53
N CYS A 47 14.00 6.92 8.49
CA CYS A 47 13.80 8.05 7.60
C CYS A 47 13.86 7.56 6.15
N HIS A 48 12.79 7.77 5.39
CA HIS A 48 12.69 7.30 4.00
C HIS A 48 13.70 7.97 3.05
N ALA A 49 14.22 9.14 3.42
CA ALA A 49 15.18 9.88 2.63
C ALA A 49 16.64 9.46 2.88
N CYS A 50 17.01 9.12 4.12
CA CYS A 50 18.41 8.93 4.51
C CYS A 50 18.70 7.71 5.41
N GLY A 51 17.67 6.94 5.78
CA GLY A 51 17.81 5.77 6.65
C GLY A 51 18.00 6.05 8.14
N GLY A 52 18.22 7.31 8.55
CA GLY A 52 18.41 7.66 9.96
C GLY A 52 17.14 7.58 10.82
N PRO A 53 17.23 7.78 12.15
CA PRO A 53 16.07 7.71 13.05
C PRO A 53 15.00 8.73 12.69
N ALA A 54 13.77 8.26 12.47
CA ALA A 54 12.68 9.13 12.10
C ALA A 54 11.95 9.70 13.33
N LYS A 55 11.58 10.98 13.25
CA LYS A 55 10.91 11.74 14.33
C LYS A 55 9.53 12.25 13.96
N SER A 56 9.23 12.24 12.66
CA SER A 56 7.99 12.78 12.10
C SER A 56 7.52 11.91 10.94
N ARG A 57 6.26 12.06 10.53
CA ARG A 57 5.71 11.38 9.36
C ARG A 57 5.05 12.36 8.41
N CYS A 58 4.87 11.94 7.16
CA CYS A 58 4.02 12.67 6.22
C CYS A 58 2.60 12.81 6.78
N SER A 59 1.96 13.96 6.59
CA SER A 59 0.60 14.20 7.09
C SER A 59 -0.47 13.41 6.35
N LYS A 60 -0.23 13.05 5.08
CA LYS A 60 -1.20 12.33 4.23
C LYS A 60 -1.06 10.81 4.28
N CYS A 61 0.13 10.30 4.60
CA CYS A 61 0.40 8.87 4.69
C CYS A 61 1.17 8.54 5.97
N ILE A 62 1.93 7.43 5.98
CA ILE A 62 2.65 6.93 7.15
C ILE A 62 4.18 6.92 6.99
N ILE A 63 4.72 7.32 5.83
CA ILE A 63 6.17 7.39 5.58
C ILE A 63 6.82 8.36 6.58
N LYS A 64 7.92 7.91 7.21
CA LYS A 64 8.61 8.64 8.28
C LYS A 64 9.87 9.36 7.80
N TYR A 65 10.20 10.46 8.47
CA TYR A 65 11.36 11.31 8.21
C TYR A 65 12.02 11.79 9.50
N CYS A 66 13.34 11.97 9.46
CA CYS A 66 14.09 12.57 10.57
C CYS A 66 13.90 14.10 10.67
N SER A 67 13.54 14.76 9.56
CA SER A 67 13.39 16.23 9.49
C SER A 67 12.49 16.68 8.34
N LYS A 68 12.00 17.91 8.41
CA LYS A 68 11.25 18.56 7.32
C LYS A 68 12.10 18.69 6.04
N LYS A 69 13.40 18.91 6.18
CA LYS A 69 14.34 18.98 5.06
C LYS A 69 14.38 17.67 4.28
N CYS A 70 14.49 16.53 4.97
CA CYS A 70 14.41 15.21 4.36
C CYS A 70 13.06 14.96 3.67
N GLN A 71 11.95 15.34 4.31
CA GLN A 71 10.62 15.21 3.70
C GLN A 71 10.51 16.01 2.39
N VAL A 72 10.96 17.27 2.38
CA VAL A 72 10.87 18.14 1.19
C VAL A 72 11.79 17.66 0.06
N ALA A 73 13.00 17.20 0.39
CA ALA A 73 13.92 16.64 -0.59
C ALA A 73 13.34 15.37 -1.24
N ASP A 74 12.84 14.44 -0.42
CA ASP A 74 12.26 13.19 -0.91
C ASP A 74 10.93 13.40 -1.63
N TRP A 75 10.15 14.43 -1.25
CA TRP A 75 8.94 14.85 -1.98
C TRP A 75 9.23 15.17 -3.44
N LYS A 76 10.31 15.91 -3.70
CA LYS A 76 10.72 16.26 -5.06
C LYS A 76 11.29 15.06 -5.83
N LEU A 77 11.97 14.16 -5.13
CA LEU A 77 12.64 13.02 -5.74
C LEU A 77 11.66 11.92 -6.16
N ARG A 78 10.78 11.49 -5.26
CA ARG A 78 9.92 10.31 -5.48
C ARG A 78 8.64 10.29 -4.65
N HIS A 79 8.65 10.84 -3.43
CA HIS A 79 7.55 10.66 -2.50
C HIS A 79 6.22 11.24 -3.01
N LYS A 80 6.24 12.28 -3.87
CA LYS A 80 5.03 12.81 -4.50
C LYS A 80 4.24 11.73 -5.27
N GLN A 81 4.94 10.85 -5.99
CA GLN A 81 4.32 9.76 -6.75
C GLN A 81 3.96 8.58 -5.83
N GLU A 82 4.80 8.31 -4.83
CA GLU A 82 4.59 7.21 -3.89
C GLU A 82 3.48 7.48 -2.85
N CYS A 83 3.13 8.74 -2.57
CA CYS A 83 2.32 9.11 -1.41
C CYS A 83 0.90 8.51 -1.45
N ILE A 84 0.26 8.45 -2.62
CA ILE A 84 -1.09 7.88 -2.77
C ILE A 84 -1.05 6.37 -2.54
N THR A 85 -0.06 5.69 -3.13
CA THR A 85 0.19 4.26 -2.92
C THR A 85 0.43 3.97 -1.45
N ALA A 86 1.29 4.73 -0.77
CA ALA A 86 1.57 4.58 0.65
C ALA A 86 0.34 4.84 1.54
N GLN A 87 -0.53 5.79 1.15
CA GLN A 87 -1.80 6.05 1.85
C GLN A 87 -2.75 4.86 1.75
N ASN A 88 -2.92 4.30 0.53
CA ASN A 88 -3.75 3.12 0.32
C ASN A 88 -3.22 1.91 1.09
N MET A 89 -1.91 1.65 1.04
CA MET A 89 -1.29 0.56 1.77
C MET A 89 -1.47 0.68 3.30
N ALA A 90 -1.35 1.90 3.84
CA ALA A 90 -1.61 2.14 5.26
C ALA A 90 -3.08 1.86 5.65
N ARG A 91 -4.02 2.30 4.80
CA ARG A 91 -5.44 2.02 4.97
C ARG A 91 -5.72 0.52 4.96
N TRP A 92 -5.18 -0.20 3.98
CA TRP A 92 -5.36 -1.64 3.84
C TRP A 92 -4.73 -2.44 4.99
N ARG A 93 -3.59 -1.99 5.52
CA ARG A 93 -2.96 -2.61 6.69
C ARG A 93 -3.84 -2.54 7.93
N ASN A 94 -4.51 -1.41 8.15
CA ASN A 94 -5.37 -1.19 9.31
C ASN A 94 -6.81 -1.66 9.07
N PHE A 95 -7.11 -2.20 7.89
CA PHE A 95 -8.43 -2.71 7.58
C PHE A 95 -8.57 -4.12 8.17
N ASP A 96 -9.66 -4.35 8.88
CA ASP A 96 -9.96 -5.68 9.41
C ASP A 96 -10.48 -6.58 8.28
N TRP A 97 -9.57 -7.35 7.71
CA TRP A 97 -9.90 -8.32 6.66
C TRP A 97 -10.74 -9.50 7.18
N SER A 98 -10.69 -9.79 8.48
CA SER A 98 -11.42 -10.92 9.08
C SER A 98 -12.93 -10.72 9.10
N SER A 99 -13.39 -9.46 9.10
CA SER A 99 -14.80 -9.11 8.93
C SER A 99 -15.42 -9.63 7.62
N PHE A 100 -14.59 -10.13 6.70
CA PHE A 100 -15.00 -10.74 5.44
C PHE A 100 -14.71 -12.25 5.35
N ASP A 101 -14.25 -12.89 6.42
CA ASP A 101 -13.92 -14.33 6.41
C ASP A 101 -15.14 -15.21 6.09
N HIS A 102 -16.36 -14.77 6.42
CA HIS A 102 -17.60 -15.45 6.03
C HIS A 102 -17.85 -15.51 4.51
N TYR A 103 -17.11 -14.72 3.72
CA TYR A 103 -17.17 -14.71 2.26
C TYR A 103 -16.01 -15.47 1.60
N ARG A 104 -15.07 -16.03 2.37
CA ARG A 104 -14.01 -16.88 1.82
C ARG A 104 -14.59 -18.28 1.59
N PRO A 105 -14.70 -18.76 0.33
CA PRO A 105 -15.16 -20.13 0.08
C PRO A 105 -14.18 -21.11 0.74
N LEU A 106 -14.71 -22.18 1.35
CA LEU A 106 -13.93 -23.32 1.85
C LEU A 106 -13.21 -24.04 0.71
#